data_AF-A0A1G6R0H3-F1
#
_entry.id   AF-A0A1G6R0H3-F1
#
_cell.length_a   1.000
_cell.length_b   1.000
_cell.length_c   1.000
_cell.angle_alpha   90.00
_cell.angle_beta   90.00
_cell.angle_gamma   90.00
#
_symmetry.space_group_name_H-M   'P 1'
#
loop_
_entity.id
_entity.type
_entity.pdbx_description
1 polymer ?
#
loop_
_entity_poly.entity_id
_entity_poly.type
_entity_poly.pdbx_seq_one_letter_code
_entity_poly.pdbx_strand_id
1 'polypeptide(L)'
;MAIPGYDASTVAEYSLEQVGARVAVVANVVPAAFGLAGSDTEVPTAALSAPVDCIACDELRAVEAIRITLDYDPTALPPGASPTDVAVAVETGAGWQRFHSTVDLEETTVTAVLNDQPPGSTVVAVYDDRNEETGE
;
A
#
# COMPACT_ATOMS: atom_id res chain seq x y z
N MET A 1 -24.47 -3.73 16.90
CA MET A 1 -24.28 -2.74 17.99
C MET A 1 -23.30 -1.72 17.43
N ALA A 2 -23.74 -0.48 17.20
CA ALA A 2 -23.00 0.54 16.45
C ALA A 2 -22.23 1.47 17.40
N ILE A 3 -21.01 1.86 17.00
CA ILE A 3 -20.20 2.84 17.73
C ILE A 3 -20.79 4.25 17.47
N PRO A 4 -21.22 4.99 18.50
CA PRO A 4 -21.81 6.31 18.31
C PRO A 4 -20.73 7.31 17.88
N GLY A 5 -20.89 7.86 16.68
CA GLY A 5 -19.92 8.73 16.00
C GLY A 5 -19.34 8.14 14.71
N TYR A 6 -19.61 6.86 14.43
CA TYR A 6 -19.16 6.18 13.21
C TYR A 6 -20.25 6.28 12.13
N ASP A 7 -20.10 7.21 11.19
CA ASP A 7 -20.93 7.24 9.98
C ASP A 7 -20.28 6.30 8.96
N ALA A 8 -20.86 5.11 8.79
CA ALA A 8 -20.41 4.11 7.82
C ALA A 8 -20.55 4.57 6.34
N SER A 9 -21.00 5.81 6.10
CA SER A 9 -21.23 6.37 4.77
C SER A 9 -19.99 6.96 4.09
N THR A 10 -18.84 7.01 4.79
CA THR A 10 -17.64 7.73 4.32
C THR A 10 -16.43 6.83 4.08
N VAL A 11 -16.64 5.51 4.04
CA VAL A 11 -15.62 4.57 3.58
C VAL A 11 -15.64 4.55 2.05
N ALA A 12 -14.52 4.90 1.42
CA ALA A 12 -14.38 4.85 -0.02
C ALA A 12 -13.38 3.75 -0.40
N GLU A 13 -13.91 2.65 -0.93
CA GLU A 13 -13.10 1.52 -1.39
C GLU A 13 -12.77 1.69 -2.87
N TYR A 14 -11.48 1.88 -3.21
CA TYR A 14 -11.02 1.96 -4.59
C TYR A 14 -10.25 0.70 -4.94
N SER A 15 -10.86 -0.10 -5.81
CA SER A 15 -10.25 -1.34 -6.29
C SER A 15 -10.00 -1.15 -7.77
N LEU A 16 -8.73 -0.99 -8.17
CA LEU A 16 -8.38 -0.78 -9.56
C LEU A 16 -7.69 -2.03 -10.09
N GLU A 17 -8.51 -2.97 -10.56
CA GLU A 17 -8.10 -4.27 -11.12
C GLU A 17 -7.12 -4.15 -12.32
N GLN A 18 -6.84 -2.94 -12.81
CA GLN A 18 -6.01 -2.70 -13.99
C GLN A 18 -4.49 -2.83 -13.78
N VAL A 19 -3.98 -2.85 -12.54
CA VAL A 19 -2.53 -2.91 -12.24
C VAL A 19 -2.16 -3.84 -11.08
N GLY A 20 -3.08 -4.72 -10.66
CA GLY A 20 -2.82 -5.62 -9.52
C GLY A 20 -2.70 -4.89 -8.18
N ALA A 21 -3.29 -3.71 -8.05
CA ALA A 21 -3.26 -2.90 -6.83
C ALA A 21 -4.66 -2.49 -6.38
N ARG A 22 -4.88 -2.45 -5.07
CA ARG A 22 -6.15 -2.14 -4.44
C ARG A 22 -5.92 -1.23 -3.25
N VAL A 23 -6.62 -0.10 -3.18
CA VAL A 23 -6.49 0.86 -2.09
C VAL A 23 -7.86 1.17 -1.49
N ALA A 24 -8.06 0.78 -0.24
CA ALA A 24 -9.24 1.17 0.52
C ALA A 24 -8.87 2.34 1.43
N VAL A 25 -9.60 3.45 1.33
CA VAL A 25 -9.38 4.64 2.17
C VAL A 25 -10.62 4.92 3.01
N VAL A 26 -10.37 5.19 4.29
CA VAL A 26 -11.34 5.67 5.26
C VAL A 26 -10.92 7.10 5.60
N ALA A 27 -11.63 8.07 5.01
CA ALA A 27 -11.33 9.49 5.21
C ALA A 27 -12.62 10.30 5.10
N ASN A 28 -12.75 11.35 5.92
CA ASN A 28 -13.97 12.17 5.93
C ASN A 28 -14.30 12.81 4.57
N VAL A 29 -13.26 13.16 3.81
CA VAL A 29 -13.40 13.75 2.48
C VAL A 29 -12.48 13.05 1.50
N VAL A 30 -13.08 12.41 0.50
CA VAL A 30 -12.39 11.77 -0.62
C VAL A 30 -12.71 12.52 -1.91
N PRO A 31 -11.70 13.00 -2.66
CA PRO A 31 -11.94 13.73 -3.89
C PRO A 31 -12.45 12.78 -4.98
N ALA A 32 -13.31 13.27 -5.87
CA ALA A 32 -13.83 12.48 -6.99
C ALA A 32 -12.74 12.08 -8.00
N ALA A 33 -11.62 12.80 -8.01
CA ALA A 33 -10.44 12.48 -8.80
C ALA A 33 -9.53 11.42 -8.14
N PHE A 34 -9.85 10.98 -6.91
CA PHE A 34 -9.08 9.94 -6.24
C PHE A 34 -9.14 8.65 -7.05
N GLY A 35 -7.97 8.09 -7.30
CA GLY A 35 -7.85 6.89 -8.11
C GLY A 35 -6.45 6.32 -8.07
N LEU A 36 -6.28 5.21 -8.75
CA LEU A 36 -4.99 4.55 -8.92
C LEU A 36 -4.62 4.58 -10.40
N ALA A 37 -3.34 4.81 -10.69
CA ALA A 37 -2.79 4.75 -12.04
C ALA A 37 -1.47 3.97 -12.00
N GLY A 38 -1.17 3.20 -13.05
CA GLY A 38 0.16 2.63 -13.20
C GLY A 38 1.20 3.75 -13.32
N SER A 39 2.28 3.65 -12.57
CA SER A 39 3.40 4.58 -12.62
C SER A 39 4.55 3.97 -13.42
N ASP A 40 5.38 4.80 -14.05
CA ASP A 40 6.63 4.39 -14.71
C ASP A 40 7.86 4.87 -13.90
N THR A 41 7.64 5.23 -12.64
CA THR A 41 8.69 5.68 -11.71
C THR A 41 9.74 4.59 -11.51
N GLU A 42 11.01 5.01 -11.37
CA GLU A 42 12.11 4.08 -11.09
C GLU A 42 11.90 3.38 -9.74
N VAL A 43 11.70 2.07 -9.80
CA VAL A 43 11.50 1.23 -8.62
C VAL A 43 12.83 0.77 -8.03
N PRO A 44 12.89 0.52 -6.70
CA PRO A 44 14.07 -0.06 -6.10
C PRO A 44 14.33 -1.46 -6.67
N THR A 45 15.60 -1.90 -6.68
CA THR A 45 15.98 -3.27 -7.11
C THR A 45 15.24 -4.38 -6.35
N ALA A 46 14.79 -4.09 -5.14
CA ALA A 46 14.00 -4.98 -4.31
C ALA A 46 12.50 -5.02 -4.68
N ALA A 47 12.05 -4.33 -5.72
CA ALA A 47 10.64 -4.30 -6.10
C ALA A 47 10.18 -5.64 -6.67
N LEU A 48 9.05 -6.12 -6.15
CA LEU A 48 8.39 -7.37 -6.53
C LEU A 48 7.12 -7.12 -7.36
N SER A 49 6.77 -5.85 -7.60
CA SER A 49 5.59 -5.44 -8.35
C SER A 49 5.83 -4.13 -9.11
N ALA A 50 4.89 -3.79 -10.00
CA ALA A 50 4.90 -2.51 -10.70
C ALA A 50 4.56 -1.36 -9.74
N PRO A 51 5.15 -0.16 -9.91
CA PRO A 51 4.80 0.98 -9.08
C PRO A 51 3.43 1.53 -9.49
N VAL A 52 2.64 1.93 -8.50
CA VAL A 52 1.27 2.44 -8.68
C VAL A 52 1.17 3.81 -8.05
N ASP A 53 0.66 4.79 -8.79
CA ASP A 53 0.43 6.14 -8.32
C ASP A 53 -0.99 6.35 -7.80
N CYS A 54 -1.10 6.93 -6.61
CA CYS A 54 -2.34 7.35 -5.98
C CYS A 54 -2.66 8.78 -6.41
N ILE A 55 -3.57 8.92 -7.38
CA ILE A 55 -4.05 10.20 -7.88
C ILE A 55 -4.89 10.89 -6.80
N ALA A 56 -4.67 12.19 -6.60
CA ALA A 56 -5.39 13.02 -5.63
C ALA A 56 -5.32 12.50 -4.17
N CYS A 57 -4.29 11.73 -3.83
CA CYS A 57 -4.01 11.28 -2.47
C CYS A 57 -3.76 12.45 -1.50
N ASP A 58 -3.07 13.49 -1.95
CA ASP A 58 -2.77 14.69 -1.14
C ASP A 58 -4.02 15.52 -0.82
N GLU A 59 -5.07 15.37 -1.62
CA GLU A 59 -6.34 16.06 -1.43
C GLU A 59 -7.27 15.35 -0.43
N LEU A 60 -6.89 14.17 0.06
CA LEU A 60 -7.59 13.48 1.13
C LEU A 60 -7.57 14.32 2.41
N ARG A 61 -8.72 14.44 3.09
CA ARG A 61 -8.78 15.16 4.37
C ARG A 61 -9.42 14.33 5.47
N ALA A 62 -8.85 14.46 6.67
CA ALA A 62 -9.21 13.69 7.85
C ALA A 62 -9.22 12.19 7.54
N VAL A 63 -8.05 11.70 7.09
CA VAL A 63 -7.78 10.27 6.91
C VAL A 63 -7.77 9.60 8.27
N GLU A 64 -8.55 8.54 8.43
CA GLU A 64 -8.51 7.68 9.61
C GLU A 64 -7.71 6.40 9.36
N ALA A 65 -7.85 5.83 8.16
CA ALA A 65 -7.10 4.65 7.76
C ALA A 65 -7.00 4.53 6.24
N ILE A 66 -5.86 4.05 5.75
CA ILE A 66 -5.62 3.70 4.35
C ILE A 66 -5.05 2.29 4.31
N ARG A 67 -5.70 1.40 3.59
CA ARG A 67 -5.25 0.04 3.32
C ARG A 67 -4.81 -0.05 1.87
N ILE A 68 -3.57 -0.46 1.65
CA ILE A 68 -2.95 -0.59 0.33
C ILE A 68 -2.57 -2.05 0.15
N THR A 69 -3.25 -2.73 -0.76
CA THR A 69 -3.01 -4.11 -1.14
C THR A 69 -2.37 -4.13 -2.52
N LEU A 70 -1.21 -4.75 -2.64
CA LEU A 70 -0.46 -4.88 -3.90
C LEU A 70 -0.21 -6.37 -4.17
N ASP A 71 -0.47 -6.80 -5.38
CA ASP A 71 0.00 -8.09 -5.87
C ASP A 71 1.53 -8.06 -5.99
N TYR A 72 2.20 -9.16 -5.65
CA TYR A 72 3.65 -9.28 -5.79
C TYR A 72 3.99 -10.60 -6.46
N ASP A 73 5.06 -10.60 -7.25
CA ASP A 73 5.54 -11.80 -7.90
C ASP A 73 6.49 -12.56 -6.94
N PRO A 74 6.09 -13.73 -6.40
CA PRO A 74 6.96 -14.50 -5.51
C PRO A 74 8.13 -15.16 -6.24
N THR A 75 8.14 -15.19 -7.58
CA THR A 75 9.27 -15.73 -8.36
C THR A 75 10.41 -14.71 -8.50
N ALA A 76 10.12 -13.43 -8.30
CA ALA A 76 11.10 -12.36 -8.21
C ALA A 76 11.87 -12.35 -6.87
N LEU A 77 11.43 -13.13 -5.89
CA LEU A 77 12.10 -13.23 -4.60
C LEU A 77 13.46 -13.94 -4.70
N PRO A 78 14.48 -13.47 -3.95
CA PRO A 78 15.79 -14.11 -3.96
C PRO A 78 15.74 -15.52 -3.36
N PRO A 79 16.60 -16.44 -3.81
CA PRO A 79 16.64 -17.80 -3.28
C PRO A 79 17.04 -17.78 -1.80
N GLY A 80 16.12 -18.19 -0.92
CA GLY A 80 16.29 -18.16 0.53
C GLY A 80 15.42 -17.12 1.26
N ALA A 81 14.78 -16.20 0.51
CA ALA A 81 13.77 -15.31 1.06
C ALA A 81 12.50 -16.06 1.46
N SER A 82 11.87 -15.63 2.56
CA SER A 82 10.54 -16.08 2.88
C SER A 82 9.53 -15.39 1.95
N PRO A 83 8.51 -16.09 1.44
CA PRO A 83 7.49 -15.48 0.60
C PRO A 83 6.62 -14.46 1.34
N THR A 84 6.74 -14.38 2.66
CA THR A 84 6.11 -13.38 3.56
C THR A 84 6.99 -12.16 3.83
N ASP A 85 8.22 -12.15 3.35
CA ASP A 85 9.22 -11.12 3.60
C ASP A 85 9.05 -9.98 2.58
N VAL A 86 7.83 -9.45 2.54
CA VAL A 86 7.40 -8.44 1.57
C VAL A 86 6.74 -7.29 2.32
N ALA A 87 7.12 -6.07 1.97
CA ALA A 87 6.53 -4.85 2.48
C ALA A 87 6.06 -3.94 1.35
N VAL A 88 5.10 -3.08 1.66
CA VAL A 88 4.75 -1.95 0.80
C VAL A 88 5.73 -0.82 1.09
N ALA A 89 6.36 -0.33 0.04
CA ALA A 89 7.12 0.91 0.06
C ALA A 89 6.34 2.02 -0.64
N VAL A 90 6.41 3.22 -0.07
CA VAL A 90 5.84 4.44 -0.64
C VAL A 90 7.00 5.33 -1.05
N GLU A 91 6.98 5.82 -2.29
CA GLU A 91 7.92 6.82 -2.77
C GLU A 91 7.65 8.12 -2.03
N THR A 92 8.71 8.65 -1.44
CA THR A 92 8.75 9.99 -0.88
C THR A 92 9.84 10.72 -1.63
N GLY A 93 9.77 12.05 -1.76
CA GLY A 93 10.82 12.81 -2.47
C GLY A 93 12.24 12.65 -1.91
N ALA A 94 12.42 11.98 -0.75
CA ALA A 94 13.70 11.61 -0.16
C ALA A 94 14.11 10.13 -0.42
N GLY A 95 13.25 9.32 -1.03
CA GLY A 95 13.42 7.89 -1.29
C GLY A 95 12.19 7.06 -0.95
N TRP A 96 12.31 5.73 -1.01
CA TRP A 96 11.22 4.79 -0.73
C TRP A 96 11.13 4.45 0.76
N GLN A 97 10.03 4.84 1.41
CA GLN A 97 9.75 4.52 2.81
C GLN A 97 8.93 3.24 2.92
N ARG A 98 9.44 2.25 3.66
CA ARG A 98 8.77 0.96 3.88
C ARG A 98 7.79 1.04 5.04
N PHE A 99 6.61 0.44 4.86
CA PHE A 99 5.59 0.34 5.89
C PHE A 99 5.38 -1.11 6.32
N HIS A 100 4.94 -1.29 7.57
CA HIS A 100 4.58 -2.61 8.04
C HIS A 100 3.40 -3.15 7.23
N SER A 101 3.54 -4.38 6.77
CA SER A 101 2.63 -5.00 5.82
C SER A 101 2.31 -6.43 6.23
N THR A 102 1.12 -6.87 5.87
CA THR A 102 0.67 -8.25 6.03
C THR A 102 0.66 -8.90 4.66
N VAL A 103 1.35 -10.03 4.53
CA VAL A 103 1.39 -10.81 3.29
C VAL A 103 0.33 -11.89 3.33
N ASP A 104 -0.44 -11.99 2.24
CA ASP A 104 -1.36 -13.07 1.95
C ASP A 104 -0.74 -14.00 0.90
N LEU A 105 -0.40 -15.22 1.32
CA LEU A 105 0.24 -16.22 0.46
C LEU A 105 -0.76 -16.94 -0.46
N GLU A 106 -2.06 -16.89 -0.14
CA GLU A 106 -3.10 -17.53 -0.95
C GLU A 106 -3.40 -16.68 -2.18
N GLU A 107 -3.46 -15.36 -1.99
CA GLU A 107 -3.70 -14.38 -3.04
C GLU A 107 -2.42 -13.79 -3.64
N THR A 108 -1.23 -14.14 -3.12
CA THR A 108 0.06 -13.52 -3.48
C THR A 108 0.03 -11.99 -3.41
N THR A 109 -0.62 -11.46 -2.37
CA THR A 109 -0.74 -10.01 -2.16
C THR A 109 -0.08 -9.58 -0.86
N VAL A 110 0.38 -8.33 -0.82
CA VAL A 110 0.88 -7.67 0.37
C VAL A 110 0.00 -6.48 0.70
N THR A 111 -0.44 -6.37 1.95
CA THR A 111 -1.35 -5.34 2.42
C THR A 111 -0.68 -4.49 3.51
N ALA A 112 -0.44 -3.22 3.24
CA ALA A 112 -0.06 -2.25 4.27
C ALA A 112 -1.27 -1.46 4.77
N VAL A 113 -1.27 -1.15 6.06
CA VAL A 113 -2.29 -0.30 6.68
C VAL A 113 -1.59 0.92 7.28
N LEU A 114 -1.96 2.09 6.78
CA LEU A 114 -1.52 3.39 7.28
C LEU A 114 -2.68 4.01 8.07
N ASN A 115 -2.40 4.58 9.23
CA ASN A 115 -3.41 5.27 10.04
C ASN A 115 -3.44 6.79 9.75
N ASP A 116 -2.68 7.24 8.75
CA ASP A 116 -2.54 8.64 8.37
C ASP A 116 -2.29 8.72 6.85
N GLN A 117 -2.19 9.94 6.31
CA GLN A 117 -1.91 10.17 4.90
C GLN A 117 -0.53 9.57 4.53
N PRO A 118 -0.43 8.85 3.41
CA PRO A 118 0.86 8.38 2.94
C PRO A 118 1.77 9.59 2.63
N PRO A 119 3.08 9.49 2.91
CA PRO A 119 4.03 10.57 2.68
C PRO A 119 4.29 10.86 1.20
N GLY A 120 3.75 10.04 0.29
CA GLY A 120 3.78 10.27 -1.14
C GLY A 120 2.70 9.49 -1.88
N SER A 121 2.65 9.67 -3.19
CA SER A 121 1.57 9.17 -4.05
C SER A 121 1.90 7.82 -4.67
N THR A 122 3.17 7.52 -4.95
CA THR A 122 3.54 6.25 -5.59
C THR A 122 3.82 5.16 -4.54
N VAL A 123 3.30 3.97 -4.75
CA VAL A 123 3.46 2.79 -3.90
C VAL A 123 3.94 1.58 -4.70
N VAL A 124 4.72 0.70 -4.08
CA VAL A 124 5.25 -0.51 -4.72
C VAL A 124 5.47 -1.61 -3.69
N ALA A 125 5.27 -2.87 -4.07
CA ALA A 125 5.66 -4.01 -3.24
C ALA A 125 7.17 -4.22 -3.34
N VAL A 126 7.85 -4.30 -2.20
CA VAL A 126 9.29 -4.55 -2.11
C VAL A 126 9.57 -5.72 -1.21
N TYR A 127 10.63 -6.44 -1.52
CA TYR A 127 11.25 -7.38 -0.61
C TYR A 127 11.73 -6.66 0.66
N ASP A 128 11.33 -7.17 1.82
CA ASP A 128 11.64 -6.62 3.15
C ASP A 128 12.46 -7.63 3.94
N ASP A 129 13.78 -7.60 3.76
CA ASP A 129 14.78 -8.42 4.45
C ASP A 129 14.80 -8.27 5.99
N ARG A 130 13.85 -7.54 6.60
CA ARG A 130 13.81 -7.23 8.03
C ARG A 130 13.29 -8.39 8.89
N ASN A 131 13.51 -9.63 8.46
CA ASN A 131 13.54 -10.77 9.37
C ASN A 131 14.77 -10.74 10.32
N GLU A 132 15.67 -9.75 10.20
CA GLU A 132 16.62 -9.41 11.26
C GLU A 132 16.00 -8.40 12.26
N GLU A 133 15.48 -8.96 13.35
CA GLU A 133 15.35 -8.34 14.69
C GLU A 133 14.16 -7.38 14.94
N THR A 134 12.99 -7.93 15.30
CA THR A 134 12.16 -7.30 16.36
C THR A 134 12.26 -8.16 17.62
N GLY A 135 13.43 -8.11 18.24
CA GLY A 135 13.63 -8.54 19.62
C GLY A 135 13.68 -7.32 20.52
N GLU A 136 12.54 -6.92 21.09
CA GLU A 136 12.46 -6.11 22.31
C GLU A 136 11.36 -6.66 23.23
#